data_AF-A0A8T4DV10-F1
#
_entry.id   AF-A0A8T4DV10-F1
#
_cell.length_a   1.000
_cell.length_b   1.000
_cell.length_c   1.000
_cell.angle_alpha   90.00
_cell.angle_beta   90.00
_cell.angle_gamma   90.00
#
_symmetry.space_group_name_H-M   'P 1'
#
loop_
_entity.id
_entity.type
_entity.pdbx_description
1 polymer ?
#
loop_
_entity_poly.entity_id
_entity_poly.type
_entity_poly.pdbx_seq_one_letter_code
_entity_poly.pdbx_strand_id
1 'polypeptide(L)' 'MRRDPLEIMAEIIALLEKSREPLSLNSIAEKTGIHNVTVKKYVRMIEIVRKEPDIEIIRTRHSVIIRVVRR' A
#
# COMPACT_ATOMS: atom_id res chain seq x y z
N MET A 1 8.55 9.09 17.44
CA MET A 1 7.26 8.56 17.93
C MET A 1 6.94 7.28 17.19
N ARG A 2 6.52 6.22 17.89
CA ARG A 2 6.08 4.96 17.27
C ARG A 2 4.66 5.22 16.76
N ARG A 3 4.45 5.33 15.44
CA ARG A 3 3.11 5.37 14.86
C ARG A 3 2.40 4.05 15.15
N ASP A 4 1.10 4.09 15.41
CA ASP A 4 0.32 2.87 15.65
C ASP A 4 0.27 2.02 14.35
N PRO A 5 0.48 0.70 14.42
CA PRO A 5 0.37 -0.19 13.26
C PRO A 5 -0.94 -0.07 12.48
N LEU A 6 -2.07 0.11 13.17
CA LEU A 6 -3.39 0.24 12.55
C LEU A 6 -3.55 1.59 11.87
N GLU A 7 -3.00 2.66 12.43
CA GLU A 7 -2.97 3.98 11.79
C GLU A 7 -2.18 3.96 10.48
N ILE A 8 -1.02 3.29 10.47
CA ILE A 8 -0.20 3.13 9.26
C ILE A 8 -1.00 2.37 8.17
N MET A 9 -1.69 1.31 8.56
CA MET A 9 -2.54 0.55 7.63
C MET A 9 -3.69 1.40 7.10
N ALA A 10 -4.40 2.11 7.97
CA ALA A 10 -5.52 2.96 7.59
C ALA A 10 -5.07 4.08 6.63
N GLU A 11 -3.91 4.69 6.89
CA GLU A 11 -3.32 5.73 6.04
C GLU A 11 -2.98 5.18 4.64
N ILE A 12 -2.34 4.02 4.56
CA ILE A 12 -2.01 3.36 3.29
C ILE A 12 -3.28 2.97 2.53
N ILE A 13 -4.28 2.38 3.20
CA ILE A 13 -5.55 1.98 2.58
C ILE A 13 -6.30 3.20 2.06
N ALA A 14 -6.43 4.25 2.87
CA ALA A 14 -7.12 5.48 2.47
C ALA A 14 -6.44 6.14 1.26
N LEU A 15 -5.11 6.09 1.19
CA LEU A 15 -4.37 6.58 0.02
C LEU A 15 -4.66 5.73 -1.22
N LEU A 16 -4.62 4.41 -1.09
CA LEU A 16 -4.91 3.47 -2.17
C LEU A 16 -6.35 3.60 -2.68
N GLU A 17 -7.32 3.83 -1.79
CA GLU A 17 -8.74 4.02 -2.16
C GLU A 17 -9.03 5.40 -2.78
N LYS A 18 -8.28 6.43 -2.41
CA LYS A 18 -8.40 7.77 -3.04
C LYS A 18 -7.72 7.83 -4.40
N SER A 19 -6.66 7.04 -4.60
CA SER A 19 -5.93 7.01 -5.87
C SER A 19 -6.72 6.26 -6.93
N ARG A 20 -6.95 6.92 -8.08
CA ARG A 20 -7.49 6.26 -9.28
C ARG A 20 -6.41 5.54 -10.08
N GLU A 21 -5.15 5.80 -9.78
CA GLU A 21 -3.99 5.26 -10.47
C GLU A 21 -3.25 4.25 -9.58
N PRO A 22 -2.62 3.22 -10.19
CA PRO A 22 -1.71 2.33 -9.47
C PRO A 22 -0.56 3.12 -8.82
N LEU A 23 -0.25 2.81 -7.57
CA LEU A 23 0.84 3.45 -6.82
C LEU A 23 1.99 2.48 -6.60
N SER A 24 3.21 2.96 -6.81
CA SER A 24 4.41 2.21 -6.40
C SER A 24 4.64 2.32 -4.89
N LEU A 25 5.42 1.40 -4.31
CA LEU A 25 5.84 1.52 -2.89
C LEU A 25 6.51 2.88 -2.60
N ASN A 26 7.35 3.36 -3.51
CA ASN A 26 8.03 4.65 -3.38
C ASN A 26 7.02 5.81 -3.36
N SER A 27 6.02 5.76 -4.24
CA SER A 27 4.98 6.79 -4.31
C SER A 27 4.11 6.81 -3.04
N ILE A 28 3.83 5.64 -2.46
CA ILE A 28 3.13 5.55 -1.18
C ILE A 28 4.00 6.11 -0.06
N ALA A 29 5.29 5.76 -0.02
CA ALA A 29 6.23 6.26 0.97
C ALA A 29 6.35 7.80 0.93
N GLU A 30 6.47 8.37 -0.27
CA GLU A 30 6.53 9.80 -0.49
C GLU A 30 5.23 10.51 -0.04
N LYS A 31 4.07 9.96 -0.41
CA LYS A 31 2.77 10.57 -0.10
C LYS A 31 2.35 10.45 1.37
N THR A 32 2.82 9.42 2.08
CA THR A 32 2.48 9.17 3.51
C THR A 32 3.58 9.64 4.47
N GLY A 33 4.78 9.95 3.96
CA GLY A 33 5.97 10.20 4.77
C GLY A 33 6.47 8.94 5.52
N ILE A 34 5.96 7.75 5.17
CA ILE A 34 6.32 6.49 5.81
C ILE A 34 7.50 5.87 5.07
N HIS A 35 8.51 5.39 5.80
CA HIS A 35 9.67 4.76 5.18
C HIS A 35 9.28 3.55 4.32
N ASN A 36 9.92 3.39 3.16
CA ASN A 36 9.64 2.35 2.17
C ASN A 36 9.58 0.93 2.74
N VAL A 37 10.49 0.60 3.67
CA VAL A 37 10.53 -0.72 4.34
C VAL A 37 9.25 -0.98 5.14
N THR A 38 8.74 0.07 5.80
CA THR A 38 7.51 0.02 6.58
C THR A 38 6.31 -0.14 5.66
N VAL A 39 6.20 0.68 4.61
CA VAL A 39 5.14 0.54 3.59
C VAL A 39 5.10 -0.89 3.03
N LYS A 40 6.25 -1.43 2.61
CA LYS A 40 6.35 -2.80 2.09
C LYS A 40 5.84 -3.85 3.08
N LYS A 41 6.13 -3.70 4.37
CA LYS A 41 5.66 -4.60 5.42
C LYS A 41 4.13 -4.55 5.54
N TYR A 42 3.56 -3.34 5.62
CA TYR A 42 2.13 -3.16 5.85
C TYR A 42 1.28 -3.48 4.62
N VAL A 43 1.76 -3.19 3.41
CA VAL A 43 1.10 -3.62 2.17
C VAL A 43 0.93 -5.14 2.13
N ARG A 44 1.97 -5.91 2.48
CA ARG A 44 1.87 -7.38 2.54
C ARG A 44 0.86 -7.86 3.58
N MET A 45 0.78 -7.17 4.72
CA MET A 45 -0.22 -7.51 5.75
C MET A 45 -1.63 -7.19 5.25
N ILE A 46 -1.82 -6.08 4.56
CA ILE A 46 -3.10 -5.71 3.93
C ILE A 46 -3.52 -6.78 2.91
N GLU A 47 -2.60 -7.25 2.04
CA GLU A 47 -2.88 -8.36 1.11
C GLU A 47 -3.38 -9.63 1.83
N ILE A 48 -2.68 -10.03 2.90
CA ILE A 48 -3.00 -11.25 3.64
C ILE A 48 -4.35 -11.14 4.35
N VAL A 49 -4.63 -9.98 4.94
CA VAL A 49 -5.84 -9.76 5.75
C VAL A 49 -7.06 -9.56 4.87
N ARG A 50 -6.96 -8.79 3.78
CA ARG A 50 -8.15 -8.47 2.97
C ARG A 50 -8.73 -9.68 2.25
N LYS A 51 -7.97 -10.73 1.92
CA LYS A 51 -8.40 -11.96 1.20
C LYS A 51 -9.24 -11.76 -0.09
N GLU A 52 -9.60 -10.53 -0.42
CA GLU A 52 -10.36 -10.09 -1.60
C GLU A 52 -9.39 -9.40 -2.57
N PRO A 53 -9.48 -9.70 -3.89
CA PRO A 53 -8.53 -9.28 -4.90
C PRO A 53 -8.68 -7.81 -5.32
N ASP A 54 -9.26 -6.97 -4.47
CA ASP A 54 -9.37 -5.53 -4.73
C ASP A 54 -8.02 -4.84 -4.67
N ILE A 55 -6.93 -5.53 -4.34
CA ILE A 55 -5.57 -5.01 -4.44
C ILE A 55 -4.73 -5.96 -5.31
N GLU A 56 -4.38 -5.51 -6.51
CA GLU A 56 -3.46 -6.20 -7.41
C GLU A 56 -2.04 -5.68 -7.19
N ILE A 57 -1.11 -6.59 -6.88
CA ILE A 57 0.31 -6.27 -6.80
C ILE A 57 1.05 -6.79 -8.03
N ILE A 58 1.55 -5.86 -8.83
CA ILE A 58 2.37 -6.13 -10.02
C ILE A 58 3.84 -5.98 -9.62
N ARG A 59 4.58 -7.09 -9.68
CA ARG A 59 6.03 -7.12 -9.43
C ARG A 59 6.78 -7.01 -10.75
N THR A 60 7.62 -6.00 -10.87
CA THR A 60 8.53 -5.85 -12.01
C THR A 60 9.96 -6.17 -11.57
N ARG A 61 10.90 -6.17 -12.52
CA ARG A 61 12.34 -6.35 -12.22
C ARG A 61 12.88 -5.27 -11.27
N HIS A 62 12.28 -4.07 -11.26
CA HIS A 62 12.81 -2.90 -10.55
C HIS A 62 11.84 -2.28 -9.55
N SER A 63 10.56 -2.65 -9.57
CA SER A 63 9.53 -2.00 -8.77
C SER A 63 8.41 -2.94 -8.36
N VAL A 64 7.66 -2.52 -7.35
CA VAL A 64 6.40 -3.14 -6.95
C VAL A 64 5.32 -2.09 -7.08
N ILE A 65 4.32 -2.38 -7.91
CA ILE A 65 3.17 -1.53 -8.20
C ILE A 65 1.95 -2.15 -7.52
N ILE A 66 1.13 -1.32 -6.90
CA ILE A 66 -0.06 -1.71 -6.15
C ILE A 66 -1.25 -0.97 -6.76
N ARG A 67 -2.25 -1.71 -7.24
CA ARG A 67 -3.47 -1.16 -7.84
C ARG A 67 -4.67 -1.61 -7.03
N VAL A 68 -5.63 -0.72 -6.77
CA VAL A 68 -6.93 -1.14 -6.26
C VAL A 68 -7.86 -1.50 -7.43
N VAL A 69 -8.40 -2.72 -7.47
CA VAL A 69 -9.40 -3.15 -8.46
C VAL A 69 -10.76 -2.98 -7.80
N ARG A 70 -11.59 -2.05 -8.29
CA ARG A 70 -12.99 -1.92 -7.84
C ARG A 70 -13.89 -2.73 -8.77
N ARG A 71 -14.71 -3.63 -8.23
CA ARG A 71 -15.85 -4.22 -8.95
C ARG A 71 -17.03 -3.26 -8.98
#